data_AF-A0AA39JWN9-F1
#
_entry.id   AF-A0AA39JWN9-F1
#
_cell.length_a   1.000
_cell.length_b   1.000
_cell.length_c   1.000
_cell.angle_alpha   90.00
_cell.angle_beta   90.00
_cell.angle_gamma   90.00
#
_symmetry.space_group_name_H-M   'P 1'
#
loop_
_entity.id
_entity.type
_entity.pdbx_description
1 polymer ?
#
loop_
_entity_poly.entity_id
_entity_poly.type
_entity_poly.pdbx_seq_one_letter_code
_entity_poly.pdbx_strand_id
1 'polypeptide(L)'
;MQRPTITGIRVRTPSDAHAIFHAVSLKMLPIVSRRLDTEERRLIASGCVFVWEERGPNAESSCLGIERWTDSIRWGPSRVKDEFLYYQEKGPESTEMEMTSDSDTAVYSPTDSNRAVFRDNLIKQTYSVFVETNRGRRKWHLIAYFTQESLNYLRTIDDISVLSNLYVPPGKYTSARSAKGRPRDGNACDPYVLRNYHRSGGVQPSPSPWQGTGMIHPYGGDSVKPRAGSGRLAPLAYLENIPPPRRHPADEEALNALGFR
;
A
#
# COMPACT_ATOMS: atom_id res chain seq x y z
N MET A 1 -20.00 19.72 -2.41
CA MET A 1 -19.95 18.27 -2.20
C MET A 1 -18.99 17.64 -3.21
N GLN A 2 -17.88 17.08 -2.71
CA GLN A 2 -16.89 16.32 -3.44
C GLN A 2 -17.41 14.91 -3.66
N ARG A 3 -17.34 14.45 -4.92
CA ARG A 3 -17.86 13.15 -5.34
C ARG A 3 -16.72 12.16 -5.56
N PRO A 4 -17.01 10.84 -5.58
CA PRO A 4 -16.06 9.86 -6.07
C PRO A 4 -15.54 10.25 -7.47
N THR A 5 -14.27 9.95 -7.74
CA THR A 5 -13.66 10.10 -9.07
C THR A 5 -14.44 9.30 -10.10
N ILE A 6 -14.90 8.11 -9.73
CA ILE A 6 -15.80 7.29 -10.52
C ILE A 6 -16.55 6.31 -9.60
N THR A 7 -17.74 5.87 -10.03
CA THR A 7 -18.62 4.98 -9.25
C THR A 7 -19.06 3.77 -10.06
N GLY A 8 -19.43 2.68 -9.37
CA GLY A 8 -19.98 1.47 -9.98
C GLY A 8 -18.95 0.66 -10.76
N ILE A 9 -17.68 0.74 -10.36
CA ILE A 9 -16.58 0.01 -11.01
C ILE A 9 -15.71 -0.77 -10.02
N ARG A 10 -15.01 -1.78 -10.51
CA ARG A 10 -13.91 -2.46 -9.81
C ARG A 10 -12.59 -2.28 -10.57
N VAL A 11 -11.50 -2.12 -9.82
CA VAL A 11 -10.14 -1.98 -10.36
C VAL A 11 -9.43 -3.33 -10.24
N ARG A 12 -9.17 -3.99 -11.38
CA ARG A 12 -8.59 -5.35 -11.38
C ARG A 12 -7.08 -5.33 -11.46
N THR A 13 -6.53 -4.41 -12.24
CA THR A 13 -5.11 -4.40 -12.61
C THR A 13 -4.48 -3.01 -12.43
N PRO A 14 -3.14 -2.91 -12.38
CA PRO A 14 -2.46 -1.62 -12.45
C PRO A 14 -2.82 -0.83 -13.71
N SER A 15 -3.08 -1.50 -14.84
CA SER A 15 -3.49 -0.86 -16.08
C SER A 15 -4.85 -0.18 -15.95
N ASP A 16 -5.82 -0.84 -15.29
CA ASP A 16 -7.14 -0.24 -14.97
C ASP A 16 -6.95 1.05 -14.17
N ALA A 17 -6.07 1.02 -13.16
CA ALA A 17 -5.76 2.19 -12.34
C ALA A 17 -5.07 3.31 -13.14
N HIS A 18 -4.15 2.96 -14.04
CA HIS A 18 -3.47 3.93 -14.91
C HIS A 18 -4.45 4.62 -15.87
N ALA A 19 -5.44 3.90 -16.39
CA ALA A 19 -6.51 4.51 -17.20
C ALA A 19 -7.32 5.54 -16.39
N ILE A 20 -7.68 5.22 -15.14
CA ILE A 20 -8.36 6.17 -14.24
C ILE A 20 -7.48 7.39 -13.96
N PHE A 21 -6.20 7.19 -13.60
CA PHE A 21 -5.27 8.29 -13.40
C PHE A 21 -5.11 9.15 -14.66
N HIS A 22 -5.11 8.52 -15.85
CA HIS A 22 -4.98 9.24 -17.09
C HIS A 22 -6.21 10.09 -17.40
N ALA A 23 -7.41 9.54 -17.23
CA ALA A 23 -8.66 10.27 -17.35
C ALA A 23 -8.74 11.46 -16.37
N VAL A 24 -8.25 11.30 -15.14
CA VAL A 24 -8.11 12.41 -14.18
C VAL A 24 -7.12 13.47 -14.68
N SER A 25 -5.98 13.06 -15.23
CA SER A 25 -4.97 13.99 -15.78
C SER A 25 -5.50 14.80 -16.97
N LEU A 26 -6.40 14.21 -17.75
CA LEU A 26 -7.11 14.85 -18.85
C LEU A 26 -8.36 15.64 -18.41
N LYS A 27 -8.62 15.73 -17.10
CA LYS A 27 -9.80 16.40 -16.51
C LYS A 27 -11.15 15.81 -16.94
N MET A 28 -11.15 14.56 -17.40
CA MET A 28 -12.38 13.82 -17.74
C MET A 28 -13.07 13.28 -16.48
N LEU A 29 -12.29 12.94 -15.45
CA LEU A 29 -12.78 12.54 -14.14
C LEU A 29 -12.31 13.52 -13.05
N PRO A 30 -13.11 13.77 -12.01
CA PRO A 30 -12.74 14.70 -10.95
C PRO A 30 -11.63 14.11 -10.06
N ILE A 31 -10.73 14.98 -9.60
CA ILE A 31 -9.73 14.66 -8.58
C ILE A 31 -10.21 15.15 -7.21
N VAL A 32 -9.97 14.37 -6.17
CA VAL A 32 -10.20 14.77 -4.79
C VAL A 32 -9.07 15.71 -4.36
N SER A 33 -9.43 16.92 -3.96
CA SER A 33 -8.51 18.01 -3.63
C SER A 33 -8.43 18.35 -2.13
N ARG A 34 -9.38 17.86 -1.33
CA ARG A 34 -9.47 18.09 0.12
C ARG A 34 -9.98 16.85 0.83
N ARG A 35 -9.88 16.83 2.16
CA ARG A 35 -10.52 15.77 2.95
C ARG A 35 -12.03 15.78 2.72
N LEU A 36 -12.62 14.59 2.65
CA LEU A 36 -14.07 14.43 2.65
C LEU A 36 -14.65 14.95 3.97
N ASP A 37 -15.78 15.64 3.90
CA ASP A 37 -16.56 16.01 5.08
C ASP A 37 -17.35 14.81 5.64
N THR A 38 -18.10 15.05 6.72
CA THR A 38 -18.86 13.98 7.39
C THR A 38 -19.94 13.37 6.50
N GLU A 39 -20.61 14.17 5.67
CA GLU A 39 -21.68 13.70 4.79
C GLU A 39 -21.10 12.91 3.61
N GLU A 40 -20.05 13.45 2.98
CA GLU A 40 -19.32 12.81 1.88
C GLU A 40 -18.71 11.45 2.30
N ARG A 41 -18.23 11.33 3.55
CA ARG A 41 -17.77 10.03 4.09
C ARG A 41 -18.89 9.01 4.23
N ARG A 42 -20.09 9.44 4.63
CA ARG A 42 -21.26 8.54 4.73
C ARG A 42 -21.69 7.98 3.37
N LEU A 43 -21.34 8.67 2.29
CA LEU A 43 -21.62 8.24 0.91
C LEU A 43 -20.58 7.25 0.35
N ILE A 44 -19.53 6.90 1.10
CA ILE A 44 -18.60 5.85 0.68
C ILE A 44 -19.33 4.50 0.65
N ALA A 45 -19.31 3.88 -0.52
CA ALA A 45 -20.00 2.62 -0.79
C ALA A 45 -19.22 1.78 -1.81
N SER A 46 -19.68 0.54 -1.99
CA SER A 46 -19.15 -0.36 -3.01
C SER A 46 -19.19 0.28 -4.41
N GLY A 47 -18.13 0.08 -5.18
CA GLY A 47 -17.93 0.65 -6.50
C GLY A 47 -17.39 2.08 -6.51
N CYS A 48 -17.23 2.74 -5.37
CA CYS A 48 -16.63 4.08 -5.30
C CYS A 48 -15.11 4.01 -5.47
N VAL A 49 -14.57 4.85 -6.35
CA VAL A 49 -13.13 5.04 -6.53
C VAL A 49 -12.81 6.52 -6.38
N PHE A 50 -11.76 6.82 -5.62
CA PHE A 50 -11.27 8.19 -5.42
C PHE A 50 -9.80 8.28 -5.80
N VAL A 51 -9.43 9.38 -6.45
CA VAL A 51 -8.05 9.71 -6.81
C VAL A 51 -7.68 11.05 -6.21
N TRP A 52 -6.49 11.15 -5.64
CA TRP A 52 -5.93 12.41 -5.15
C TRP A 52 -4.42 12.51 -5.39
N GLU A 53 -3.93 13.74 -5.40
CA GLU A 53 -2.50 14.05 -5.40
C GLU A 53 -2.01 14.20 -3.95
N GLU A 54 -0.96 13.45 -3.59
CA GLU A 54 -0.26 13.61 -2.31
C GLU A 54 0.40 14.97 -2.28
N ARG A 55 0.24 15.67 -1.16
CA ARG A 55 0.88 16.96 -0.92
C ARG A 55 2.41 16.80 -0.96
N GLY A 56 3.08 17.59 -1.79
CA GLY A 56 4.54 17.64 -1.82
C GLY A 56 5.12 18.32 -0.58
N PRO A 57 6.36 17.98 -0.18
CA PRO A 57 7.02 18.55 1.00
C PRO A 57 7.22 20.08 0.93
N ASN A 58 7.20 20.66 -0.26
CA ASN A 58 7.40 22.10 -0.50
C ASN A 58 6.09 22.85 -0.78
N ALA A 59 4.93 22.21 -0.69
CA ALA A 59 3.66 22.91 -0.83
C ALA A 59 3.49 23.83 0.39
N GLU A 60 3.25 25.13 0.19
CA GLU A 60 3.04 26.07 1.28
C GLU A 60 1.91 25.60 2.22
N SER A 61 2.09 25.81 3.52
CA SER A 61 1.21 25.38 4.63
C SER A 61 -0.29 25.68 4.43
N SER A 62 -0.65 26.54 3.47
CA SER A 62 -2.00 26.99 3.13
C SER A 62 -2.90 26.01 2.36
N CYS A 63 -2.37 24.92 1.77
CA CYS A 63 -3.19 23.99 0.97
C CYS A 63 -3.73 22.79 1.77
N LEU A 64 -5.06 22.62 1.86
CA LEU A 64 -5.77 21.52 2.53
C LEU A 64 -5.61 20.14 1.84
N GLY A 65 -4.39 19.77 1.44
CA GLY A 65 -4.07 18.53 0.73
C GLY A 65 -4.19 17.26 1.58
N ILE A 66 -4.26 16.11 0.93
CA ILE A 66 -4.46 14.80 1.57
C ILE A 66 -3.14 14.02 1.53
N GLU A 67 -2.50 13.86 2.69
CA GLU A 67 -1.33 12.98 2.83
C GLU A 67 -1.73 11.53 3.07
N ARG A 68 -2.78 11.34 3.88
CA ARG A 68 -3.34 10.03 4.22
C ARG A 68 -4.85 10.06 4.07
N TRP A 69 -5.39 9.04 3.43
CA TRP A 69 -6.81 8.88 3.30
C TRP A 69 -7.48 8.58 4.65
N THR A 70 -8.65 9.17 4.88
CA THR A 70 -9.41 8.96 6.13
C THR A 70 -10.90 8.89 5.80
N ASP A 71 -11.49 7.72 6.02
CA ASP A 71 -12.88 7.37 5.68
C ASP A 71 -13.75 7.08 6.91
N SER A 72 -13.20 7.16 8.13
CA SER A 72 -13.90 6.84 9.38
C SER A 72 -14.40 5.39 9.49
N ILE A 73 -13.86 4.46 8.67
CA ILE A 73 -14.18 3.03 8.71
C ILE A 73 -13.08 2.28 9.48
N ARG A 74 -13.47 1.26 10.28
CA ARG A 74 -12.51 0.41 11.01
C ARG A 74 -11.94 -0.62 10.05
N TRP A 75 -10.63 -0.57 9.82
CA TRP A 75 -9.94 -1.45 8.90
C TRP A 75 -9.09 -2.49 9.62
N GLY A 76 -9.10 -3.73 9.13
CA GLY A 76 -8.14 -4.75 9.51
C GLY A 76 -6.71 -4.47 9.00
N PRO A 77 -5.74 -5.33 9.33
CA PRO A 77 -4.36 -5.18 8.86
C PRO A 77 -4.28 -5.25 7.33
N SER A 78 -3.37 -4.49 6.73
CA SER A 78 -3.17 -4.48 5.28
C SER A 78 -2.68 -5.82 4.76
N ARG A 79 -3.22 -6.27 3.64
CA ARG A 79 -2.72 -7.42 2.87
C ARG A 79 -2.19 -6.95 1.52
N VAL A 80 -1.01 -7.45 1.15
CA VAL A 80 -0.40 -7.16 -0.15
C VAL A 80 -0.85 -8.23 -1.13
N LYS A 81 -1.36 -7.82 -2.29
CA LYS A 81 -1.55 -8.68 -3.45
C LYS A 81 -1.18 -7.88 -4.70
N ASP A 82 -0.21 -8.40 -5.45
CA ASP A 82 0.42 -7.72 -6.59
C ASP A 82 0.92 -6.31 -6.21
N GLU A 83 0.48 -5.29 -6.94
CA GLU A 83 0.79 -3.88 -6.66
C GLU A 83 -0.28 -3.16 -5.81
N PHE A 84 -1.29 -3.87 -5.30
CA PHE A 84 -2.35 -3.30 -4.44
C PHE A 84 -2.20 -3.63 -2.96
N LEU A 85 -2.70 -2.76 -2.07
CA LEU A 85 -2.98 -3.10 -0.67
C LEU A 85 -4.47 -3.31 -0.50
N TYR A 86 -4.85 -4.28 0.32
CA TYR A 86 -6.23 -4.57 0.66
C TYR A 86 -6.43 -4.47 2.16
N TYR A 87 -7.58 -3.96 2.55
CA TYR A 87 -8.05 -3.88 3.92
C TYR A 87 -9.48 -4.38 3.94
N GLN A 88 -9.81 -5.21 4.92
CA GLN A 88 -11.18 -5.65 5.17
C GLN A 88 -11.76 -4.81 6.30
N GLU A 89 -12.99 -4.34 6.12
CA GLU A 89 -13.75 -3.68 7.17
C GLU A 89 -13.93 -4.64 8.34
N LYS A 90 -13.70 -4.13 9.54
CA LYS A 90 -14.10 -4.81 10.77
C LYS A 90 -15.48 -4.29 11.11
N GLY A 91 -16.45 -5.21 11.19
CA GLY A 91 -17.78 -4.89 11.70
C GLY A 91 -17.69 -4.24 13.09
N PRO A 92 -18.78 -3.59 13.55
CA PRO A 92 -18.88 -3.26 14.96
C PRO A 92 -18.59 -4.54 15.73
N GLU A 93 -17.66 -4.51 16.68
CA GLU A 93 -17.46 -5.67 17.53
C GLU A 93 -18.82 -5.96 18.12
N SER A 94 -19.33 -7.17 17.92
CA SER A 94 -20.49 -7.65 18.63
C SER A 94 -20.08 -7.68 20.09
N THR A 95 -20.16 -6.53 20.75
CA THR A 95 -20.20 -6.42 22.19
C THR A 95 -21.44 -7.21 22.56
N GLU A 96 -21.27 -8.52 22.79
CA GLU A 96 -21.95 -9.25 23.86
C GLU A 96 -23.39 -8.77 24.09
N MET A 97 -24.24 -8.85 23.05
CA MET A 97 -25.64 -9.14 23.27
C MET A 97 -25.70 -10.64 23.59
N GLU A 98 -25.13 -10.98 24.75
CA GLU A 98 -25.46 -12.22 25.43
C GLU A 98 -26.95 -12.19 25.68
N MET A 99 -27.60 -13.20 25.10
CA MET A 99 -28.80 -13.86 25.53
C MET A 99 -29.21 -13.54 26.99
N THR A 100 -29.93 -12.45 27.19
CA THR A 100 -30.97 -12.38 28.24
C THR A 100 -32.31 -12.36 27.53
N SER A 101 -32.65 -13.51 26.97
CA SER A 101 -34.03 -13.84 26.61
C SER A 101 -34.83 -13.98 27.89
N ASP A 102 -35.32 -12.86 28.43
CA ASP A 102 -36.51 -12.88 29.26
C ASP A 102 -37.21 -11.52 29.19
N SER A 103 -38.14 -11.38 28.25
CA SER A 103 -39.41 -10.64 28.43
C SER A 103 -40.13 -10.48 27.10
N ASP A 104 -41.36 -10.97 27.12
CA ASP A 104 -42.43 -10.67 26.17
C ASP A 104 -42.70 -9.16 26.13
N THR A 105 -43.24 -8.67 25.00
CA THR A 105 -43.69 -7.27 24.74
C THR A 105 -42.62 -6.24 24.34
N ALA A 106 -42.53 -5.93 23.04
CA ALA A 106 -42.87 -4.61 22.48
C ALA A 106 -42.37 -4.46 21.04
N VAL A 107 -43.32 -4.13 20.16
CA VAL A 107 -43.13 -3.77 18.76
C VAL A 107 -42.33 -2.46 18.68
N TYR A 108 -41.01 -2.55 18.54
CA TYR A 108 -40.16 -1.43 18.13
C TYR A 108 -39.66 -1.65 16.71
N SER A 109 -40.08 -0.75 15.83
CA SER A 109 -39.77 -0.71 14.40
C SER A 109 -38.27 -0.85 14.09
N PRO A 110 -37.81 -1.88 13.38
CA PRO A 110 -36.40 -2.11 13.10
C PRO A 110 -36.01 -1.42 11.79
N THR A 111 -36.04 -0.09 11.73
CA THR A 111 -35.77 0.63 10.47
C THR A 111 -34.38 1.25 10.35
N ASP A 112 -33.59 1.31 11.42
CA ASP A 112 -32.25 1.93 11.35
C ASP A 112 -31.10 1.03 11.86
N SER A 113 -31.31 0.27 12.93
CA SER A 113 -30.30 -0.65 13.48
C SER A 113 -30.10 -1.91 12.61
N ASN A 114 -31.12 -2.34 11.86
CA ASN A 114 -31.02 -3.53 11.01
C ASN A 114 -30.23 -3.28 9.71
N ARG A 115 -30.08 -2.02 9.27
CA ARG A 115 -29.23 -1.67 8.11
C ARG A 115 -27.74 -1.78 8.41
N ALA A 116 -27.35 -1.67 9.67
CA ALA A 116 -25.96 -1.85 10.10
C ALA A 116 -25.56 -3.33 10.16
N VAL A 117 -26.53 -4.23 10.39
CA VAL A 117 -26.29 -5.68 10.54
C VAL A 117 -26.12 -6.38 9.19
N PHE A 118 -26.73 -5.88 8.12
CA PHE A 118 -26.65 -6.45 6.77
C PHE A 118 -25.75 -5.67 5.80
N ARG A 119 -24.94 -4.72 6.29
CA ARG A 119 -23.89 -4.15 5.43
C ARG A 119 -22.78 -5.18 5.31
N ASP A 120 -22.68 -5.76 4.13
CA ASP A 120 -21.52 -6.54 3.73
C ASP A 120 -20.24 -5.77 4.05
N ASN A 121 -19.30 -6.45 4.71
CA ASN A 121 -18.02 -5.88 5.09
C ASN A 121 -17.31 -5.33 3.85
N LEU A 122 -17.05 -4.02 3.85
CA LEU A 122 -16.38 -3.36 2.75
C LEU A 122 -14.92 -3.81 2.66
N ILE A 123 -14.42 -3.88 1.44
CA ILE A 123 -13.02 -4.10 1.13
C ILE A 123 -12.51 -2.80 0.53
N LYS A 124 -11.43 -2.29 1.10
CA LYS A 124 -10.69 -1.15 0.59
C LYS A 124 -9.44 -1.64 -0.13
N GLN A 125 -9.30 -1.26 -1.38
CA GLN A 125 -8.15 -1.52 -2.22
C GLN A 125 -7.43 -0.19 -2.49
N THR A 126 -6.11 -0.15 -2.31
CA THR A 126 -5.31 1.05 -2.56
C THR A 126 -4.16 0.79 -3.53
N TYR A 127 -3.86 1.81 -4.32
CA TYR A 127 -2.75 1.84 -5.25
C TYR A 127 -2.14 3.24 -5.28
N SER A 128 -0.83 3.33 -5.49
CA SER A 128 -0.17 4.63 -5.59
C SER A 128 0.91 4.59 -6.66
N VAL A 129 1.05 5.71 -7.34
CA VAL A 129 1.98 5.89 -8.46
C VAL A 129 2.72 7.21 -8.33
N PHE A 130 3.91 7.26 -8.89
CA PHE A 130 4.52 8.53 -9.24
C PHE A 130 4.14 8.89 -10.68
N VAL A 131 3.73 10.14 -10.84
CA VAL A 131 3.33 10.75 -12.12
C VAL A 131 4.33 11.84 -12.44
N GLU A 132 4.88 11.79 -13.65
CA GLU A 132 5.71 12.89 -14.15
C GLU A 132 4.80 14.00 -14.69
N THR A 133 4.96 15.20 -14.15
CA THR A 133 4.20 16.38 -14.58
C THR A 133 5.15 17.47 -15.02
N ASN A 134 4.65 18.47 -15.74
CA ASN A 134 5.42 19.68 -16.05
C ASN A 134 5.91 20.44 -14.79
N ARG A 135 5.31 20.18 -13.63
CA ARG A 135 5.70 20.75 -12.32
C ARG A 135 6.63 19.81 -11.53
N GLY A 136 7.15 18.77 -12.19
CA GLY A 136 7.97 17.72 -11.62
C GLY A 136 7.17 16.51 -11.16
N ARG A 137 7.88 15.53 -10.59
CA ARG A 137 7.31 14.28 -10.10
C ARG A 137 6.32 14.54 -8.95
N ARG A 138 5.13 13.94 -9.05
CA ARG A 138 4.09 13.96 -8.01
C ARG A 138 3.66 12.56 -7.68
N LYS A 139 3.23 12.33 -6.45
CA LYS A 139 2.71 11.03 -6.02
C LYS A 139 1.20 11.09 -5.99
N TRP A 140 0.55 10.24 -6.77
CA TRP A 140 -0.90 10.14 -6.84
C TRP A 140 -1.35 8.83 -6.21
N HIS A 141 -2.53 8.86 -5.61
CA HIS A 141 -3.13 7.71 -4.96
C HIS A 141 -4.51 7.44 -5.53
N LEU A 142 -4.84 6.16 -5.56
CA LEU A 142 -6.16 5.63 -5.86
C LEU A 142 -6.62 4.78 -4.70
N ILE A 143 -7.88 4.96 -4.33
CA ILE A 143 -8.59 4.11 -3.38
C ILE A 143 -9.90 3.65 -3.99
N ALA A 144 -10.14 2.36 -3.95
CA ALA A 144 -11.35 1.72 -4.44
C ALA A 144 -12.02 0.95 -3.32
N TYR A 145 -13.35 0.98 -3.31
CA TYR A 145 -14.18 0.32 -2.32
C TYR A 145 -15.08 -0.70 -3.01
N PHE A 146 -15.18 -1.91 -2.48
CA PHE A 146 -16.10 -2.93 -2.98
C PHE A 146 -16.42 -3.95 -1.89
N THR A 147 -17.49 -4.71 -2.04
CA THR A 147 -17.76 -5.92 -1.22
C THR A 147 -17.47 -7.17 -2.03
N GLN A 148 -17.36 -8.33 -1.37
CA GLN A 148 -17.15 -9.60 -2.05
C GLN A 148 -18.29 -9.89 -3.06
N GLU A 149 -19.54 -9.62 -2.69
CA GLU A 149 -20.71 -9.79 -3.56
C GLU A 149 -20.66 -8.85 -4.77
N SER A 150 -20.28 -7.60 -4.55
CA SER A 150 -20.31 -6.59 -5.60
C SER A 150 -19.36 -6.83 -6.77
N LEU A 151 -18.33 -7.67 -6.58
CA LEU A 151 -17.44 -8.07 -7.67
C LEU A 151 -18.18 -8.75 -8.83
N ASN A 152 -19.36 -9.31 -8.57
CA ASN A 152 -20.20 -9.98 -9.57
C ASN A 152 -20.93 -9.01 -10.51
N TYR A 153 -21.21 -7.78 -10.06
CA TYR A 153 -22.00 -6.80 -10.80
C TYR A 153 -21.30 -5.46 -11.04
N LEU A 154 -20.17 -5.19 -10.39
CA LEU A 154 -19.37 -3.99 -10.65
C LEU A 154 -18.71 -4.10 -12.03
N ARG A 155 -18.90 -3.04 -12.82
CA ARG A 155 -18.28 -2.89 -14.12
C ARG A 155 -16.76 -2.78 -14.01
N THR A 156 -16.08 -3.03 -15.11
CA THR A 156 -14.64 -2.88 -15.26
C THR A 156 -14.33 -1.67 -16.13
N ILE A 157 -13.04 -1.34 -16.29
CA ILE A 157 -12.62 -0.26 -17.20
C ILE A 157 -13.04 -0.55 -18.64
N ASP A 158 -13.04 -1.82 -19.05
CA ASP A 158 -13.40 -2.25 -20.41
C ASP A 158 -14.86 -1.90 -20.76
N ASP A 159 -15.74 -1.93 -19.76
CA ASP A 159 -17.17 -1.64 -19.90
C ASP A 159 -17.49 -0.14 -20.03
N ILE A 160 -16.48 0.72 -19.91
CA ILE A 160 -16.63 2.17 -19.95
C ILE A 160 -15.91 2.68 -21.18
N SER A 161 -16.68 2.91 -22.25
CA SER A 161 -16.17 3.24 -23.58
C SER A 161 -15.17 4.41 -23.59
N VAL A 162 -15.38 5.38 -22.70
CA VAL A 162 -14.53 6.57 -22.54
C VAL A 162 -13.16 6.23 -21.93
N LEU A 163 -13.08 5.19 -21.10
CA LEU A 163 -11.84 4.76 -20.42
C LEU A 163 -11.16 3.59 -21.13
N SER A 164 -11.92 2.67 -21.72
CA SER A 164 -11.37 1.50 -22.40
C SER A 164 -10.56 1.84 -23.65
N ASN A 165 -10.96 2.89 -24.38
CA ASN A 165 -10.24 3.36 -25.57
C ASN A 165 -9.17 4.41 -25.26
N LEU A 166 -8.94 4.69 -23.98
CA LEU A 166 -8.04 5.77 -23.58
C LEU A 166 -6.58 5.33 -23.73
N TYR A 167 -5.84 5.98 -24.63
CA TYR A 167 -4.41 5.74 -24.76
C TYR A 167 -3.66 6.29 -23.55
N VAL A 168 -3.12 5.41 -22.72
CA VAL A 168 -2.28 5.75 -21.58
C VAL A 168 -0.81 5.75 -22.01
N PRO A 169 -0.10 6.90 -21.98
CA PRO A 169 1.31 6.94 -22.36
C PRO A 169 2.16 6.01 -21.50
N PRO A 170 2.94 5.09 -22.10
CA PRO A 170 3.82 4.19 -21.34
C PRO A 170 4.81 4.97 -20.46
N GLY A 171 5.07 4.46 -19.25
CA GLY A 171 6.02 5.08 -18.32
C GLY A 171 5.52 6.34 -17.60
N LYS A 172 4.37 6.91 -17.99
CA LYS A 172 3.80 8.10 -17.32
C LYS A 172 3.40 7.84 -15.86
N TYR A 173 2.96 6.62 -15.56
CA TYR A 173 2.53 6.18 -14.23
C TYR A 173 3.45 5.06 -13.76
N THR A 174 4.23 5.32 -12.72
CA THR A 174 5.17 4.33 -12.16
C THR A 174 4.73 3.91 -10.78
N SER A 175 4.59 2.61 -10.52
CA SER A 175 4.19 2.08 -9.22
C SER A 175 5.10 2.62 -8.12
N ALA A 176 4.51 3.24 -7.09
CA ALA A 176 5.27 3.79 -5.97
C ALA A 176 5.84 2.69 -5.06
N ARG A 177 5.40 1.44 -5.23
CA ARG A 177 5.89 0.29 -4.45
C ARG A 177 7.02 -0.46 -5.14
N SER A 178 7.12 -0.38 -6.47
CA SER A 178 8.09 -1.13 -7.26
C SER A 178 9.51 -0.53 -7.21
N ALA A 179 9.75 0.44 -6.33
CA ALA A 179 11.05 1.04 -6.08
C ALA A 179 11.94 0.16 -5.16
N LYS A 180 12.33 -1.02 -5.66
CA LYS A 180 13.62 -1.68 -5.36
C LYS A 180 13.81 -2.95 -6.24
N GLY A 181 14.41 -2.75 -7.41
CA GLY A 181 15.42 -3.68 -7.94
C GLY A 181 15.02 -5.07 -8.43
N ARG A 182 13.91 -5.26 -9.16
CA ARG A 182 13.80 -6.41 -10.09
C ARG A 182 13.15 -6.00 -11.41
N PRO A 183 13.77 -6.29 -12.57
CA PRO A 183 13.08 -6.23 -13.85
C PRO A 183 11.91 -7.22 -13.82
N ARG A 184 10.74 -6.77 -14.28
CA ARG A 184 9.57 -7.62 -14.44
C ARG A 184 9.70 -8.34 -15.78
N ASP A 185 10.26 -9.55 -15.77
CA ASP A 185 10.14 -10.44 -16.93
C ASP A 185 8.66 -10.80 -17.10
N GLY A 186 8.11 -10.38 -18.23
CA GLY A 186 6.74 -10.66 -18.62
C GLY A 186 6.61 -12.11 -19.03
N ASN A 187 6.12 -12.95 -18.11
CA ASN A 187 5.30 -14.12 -18.39
C ASN A 187 4.99 -14.83 -17.07
N ALA A 188 3.74 -14.74 -16.60
CA ALA A 188 3.22 -15.73 -15.66
C ALA A 188 1.72 -15.86 -15.87
N CYS A 189 1.37 -17.00 -16.44
CA CYS A 189 0.04 -17.51 -16.64
C CYS A 189 -0.71 -17.68 -15.30
N ASP A 190 -2.02 -17.58 -15.40
CA ASP A 190 -3.04 -17.88 -14.40
C ASP A 190 -2.73 -19.13 -13.53
N PRO A 191 -2.67 -19.04 -12.18
CA PRO A 191 -2.43 -20.18 -11.32
C PRO A 191 -3.72 -20.89 -10.83
N TYR A 192 -4.86 -20.82 -11.54
CA TYR A 192 -6.03 -21.66 -11.23
C TYR A 192 -6.02 -23.07 -11.86
N VAL A 193 -4.85 -23.70 -12.06
CA VAL A 193 -4.79 -25.13 -12.37
C VAL A 193 -4.46 -25.95 -11.12
N LEU A 194 -5.50 -26.51 -10.52
CA LEU A 194 -5.43 -27.62 -9.58
C LEU A 194 -4.59 -28.77 -10.17
N ARG A 195 -3.49 -29.14 -9.51
CA ARG A 195 -3.01 -30.53 -9.57
C ARG A 195 -2.25 -30.94 -8.32
N ASN A 196 -2.90 -31.79 -7.53
CA ASN A 196 -2.27 -32.72 -6.60
C ASN A 196 -1.12 -33.47 -7.31
N TYR A 197 -0.01 -33.73 -6.62
CA TYR A 197 0.58 -35.08 -6.44
C TYR A 197 1.88 -34.98 -5.60
N HIS A 198 1.82 -35.57 -4.40
CA HIS A 198 2.83 -36.41 -3.72
C HIS A 198 4.35 -36.09 -3.77
N ARG A 199 4.87 -35.72 -2.59
CA ARG A 199 6.00 -36.30 -1.80
C ARG A 199 7.10 -37.14 -2.50
N SER A 200 8.31 -36.60 -2.52
CA SER A 200 9.65 -37.21 -2.22
C SER A 200 10.72 -36.21 -2.74
N GLY A 201 11.93 -36.01 -2.20
CA GLY A 201 12.79 -36.71 -1.26
C GLY A 201 14.21 -36.69 -1.83
N GLY A 202 15.15 -35.96 -1.19
CA GLY A 202 16.61 -36.06 -1.39
C GLY A 202 17.19 -35.33 -2.62
N VAL A 203 18.47 -35.01 -2.74
CA VAL A 203 19.69 -35.02 -1.90
C VAL A 203 20.73 -34.24 -2.74
N GLN A 204 21.53 -33.35 -2.15
CA GLN A 204 22.72 -32.77 -2.82
C GLN A 204 23.86 -33.80 -2.90
N PRO A 205 24.82 -33.60 -3.82
CA PRO A 205 26.16 -33.40 -3.29
C PRO A 205 27.00 -32.34 -4.04
N SER A 206 28.00 -31.87 -3.30
CA SER A 206 29.07 -30.94 -3.70
C SER A 206 30.41 -31.75 -3.81
N PRO A 207 31.62 -31.14 -3.88
CA PRO A 207 32.39 -30.87 -5.10
C PRO A 207 33.82 -31.47 -5.04
N SER A 208 34.66 -31.32 -6.10
CA SER A 208 36.13 -31.52 -6.02
C SER A 208 36.92 -31.20 -7.33
N PRO A 209 38.28 -31.04 -7.29
CA PRO A 209 38.98 -29.78 -7.67
C PRO A 209 40.25 -29.94 -8.57
N TRP A 210 41.06 -28.85 -8.64
CA TRP A 210 42.46 -28.67 -9.13
C TRP A 210 42.59 -28.29 -10.64
N GLN A 211 43.53 -27.44 -11.13
CA GLN A 211 44.96 -27.31 -10.82
C GLN A 211 45.64 -26.14 -11.61
N GLY A 212 46.73 -25.57 -11.07
CA GLY A 212 47.88 -24.90 -11.77
C GLY A 212 47.64 -23.51 -12.37
N THR A 213 48.54 -22.51 -12.40
CA THR A 213 50.01 -22.39 -12.22
C THR A 213 50.28 -20.86 -12.17
N GLY A 214 51.08 -20.28 -11.26
CA GLY A 214 52.52 -20.06 -11.42
C GLY A 214 52.92 -18.56 -11.32
N MET A 215 54.17 -18.33 -10.91
CA MET A 215 55.00 -17.10 -10.93
C MET A 215 55.00 -16.13 -9.74
N ILE A 216 56.21 -16.02 -9.17
CA ILE A 216 56.69 -15.12 -8.11
C ILE A 216 57.49 -13.98 -8.79
N HIS A 217 57.32 -12.73 -8.37
CA HIS A 217 58.41 -11.73 -8.27
C HIS A 217 58.05 -10.62 -7.26
N PRO A 218 59.06 -9.95 -6.63
CA PRO A 218 58.89 -9.29 -5.33
C PRO A 218 59.05 -7.74 -5.35
N TYR A 219 58.65 -7.14 -4.23
CA TYR A 219 58.86 -5.75 -3.75
C TYR A 219 58.01 -4.62 -4.37
N GLY A 220 57.35 -3.86 -3.47
CA GLY A 220 56.72 -2.57 -3.74
C GLY A 220 55.50 -2.34 -2.85
N GLY A 221 55.65 -1.55 -1.79
CA GLY A 221 54.56 -1.17 -0.90
C GLY A 221 53.58 -0.19 -1.55
N ASP A 222 52.29 -0.30 -1.22
CA ASP A 222 51.48 0.81 -0.70
C ASP A 222 50.00 0.41 -0.53
N SER A 223 49.44 0.81 0.61
CA SER A 223 48.04 1.19 0.86
C SER A 223 46.91 0.33 0.28
N VAL A 224 46.38 -0.62 1.08
CA VAL A 224 45.09 -1.28 0.82
C VAL A 224 44.01 -0.71 1.73
N LYS A 225 43.09 0.07 1.15
CA LYS A 225 41.74 0.31 1.70
C LYS A 225 40.95 -1.01 1.68
N PRO A 226 40.27 -1.43 2.75
CA PRO A 226 39.39 -2.59 2.66
C PRO A 226 38.11 -2.22 1.92
N ARG A 227 37.94 -2.93 0.81
CA ARG A 227 36.74 -3.08 0.01
C ARG A 227 35.61 -3.64 0.90
N ALA A 228 34.47 -2.95 0.93
CA ALA A 228 33.28 -3.37 1.67
C ALA A 228 32.80 -4.74 1.16
N GLY A 229 33.01 -5.77 1.98
CA GLY A 229 32.55 -7.14 1.77
C GLY A 229 31.70 -7.60 2.95
N SER A 230 30.55 -8.21 2.62
CA SER A 230 29.72 -9.12 3.42
C SER A 230 29.49 -8.76 4.90
N GLY A 231 28.24 -8.43 5.24
CA GLY A 231 27.77 -8.13 6.59
C GLY A 231 28.08 -9.21 7.62
N ARG A 232 29.26 -9.11 8.22
CA ARG A 232 29.61 -9.76 9.47
C ARG A 232 29.33 -8.74 10.57
N LEU A 233 28.24 -8.96 11.29
CA LEU A 233 27.88 -8.11 12.44
C LEU A 233 29.04 -8.14 13.45
N ALA A 234 29.26 -7.01 14.12
CA ALA A 234 30.26 -6.93 15.17
C ALA A 234 29.94 -7.95 16.29
N PRO A 235 30.95 -8.65 16.84
CA PRO A 235 30.75 -9.57 17.96
C PRO A 235 30.04 -8.90 19.13
N LEU A 236 29.21 -9.65 19.87
CA LEU A 236 28.40 -9.12 20.97
C LEU A 236 29.27 -8.48 22.07
N ALA A 237 30.42 -9.10 22.37
CA ALA A 237 31.42 -8.55 23.29
C ALA A 237 32.04 -7.21 22.83
N TYR A 238 32.01 -6.91 21.53
CA TYR A 238 32.44 -5.61 21.02
C TYR A 238 31.38 -4.54 21.29
N LEU A 239 30.08 -4.86 21.12
CA LEU A 239 28.98 -3.92 21.36
C LEU A 239 28.78 -3.61 22.84
N GLU A 240 29.00 -4.59 23.73
CA GLU A 240 28.85 -4.42 25.18
C GLU A 240 29.93 -3.53 25.81
N ASN A 241 31.08 -3.36 25.15
CA ASN A 241 32.20 -2.56 25.64
C ASN A 241 32.26 -1.15 25.01
N ILE A 242 31.27 -0.76 24.20
CA ILE A 242 31.24 0.59 23.62
C ILE A 242 30.64 1.55 24.65
N PRO A 243 31.40 2.56 25.12
CA PRO A 243 30.81 3.60 25.95
C PRO A 243 29.71 4.32 25.16
N PRO A 244 28.56 4.63 25.77
CA PRO A 244 27.49 5.31 25.07
C PRO A 244 28.02 6.62 24.46
N PRO A 245 27.61 6.97 23.23
CA PRO A 245 28.01 8.24 22.63
C PRO A 245 27.54 9.38 23.55
N ARG A 246 28.38 10.42 23.67
CA ARG A 246 28.00 11.63 24.41
C ARG A 246 26.68 12.16 23.85
N ARG A 247 25.76 12.53 24.75
CA ARG A 247 24.49 13.16 24.35
C ARG A 247 24.75 14.41 23.54
N HIS A 248 23.85 14.66 22.60
CA HIS A 248 23.87 15.89 21.84
C HIS A 248 23.55 17.07 22.78
N PRO A 249 24.21 18.23 22.68
CA PRO A 249 24.01 19.35 23.60
C PRO A 249 22.55 19.83 23.71
N ALA A 250 21.80 19.78 22.61
CA ALA A 250 20.37 20.13 22.60
C ALA A 250 19.50 19.19 23.47
N ASP A 251 19.87 17.92 23.59
CA ASP A 251 19.15 16.95 24.42
C ASP A 251 19.45 17.16 25.91
N GLU A 252 20.67 17.62 26.25
CA GLU A 252 21.02 18.03 27.61
C GLU A 252 20.27 19.29 28.04
N GLU A 253 20.14 20.29 27.17
CA GLU A 253 19.33 21.49 27.44
C GLU A 253 17.86 21.14 27.68
N ALA A 254 17.29 20.24 26.86
CA ALA A 254 15.91 19.79 27.02
C ALA A 254 15.67 19.04 28.34
N LEU A 255 16.62 18.20 28.77
CA LEU A 255 16.52 17.49 30.05
C LEU A 255 16.72 18.41 31.25
N ASN A 256 17.65 19.37 31.16
CA ASN A 256 17.83 20.39 32.19
C ASN A 256 16.61 21.31 32.32
N ALA A 257 15.92 21.60 31.22
CA ALA A 257 14.65 22.36 31.23
C ALA A 257 13.49 21.59 31.86
N LEU A 258 13.56 20.25 31.89
CA LEU A 258 12.51 19.37 32.44
C LEU A 258 12.79 18.90 33.89
N GLY A 259 13.88 19.36 34.52
CA GLY A 259 14.12 19.18 35.94
C GLY A 259 14.46 17.75 36.39
N PHE A 260 14.78 16.84 35.47
CA PHE A 260 15.22 15.49 35.81
C PHE A 260 16.76 15.46 35.90
N ARG A 261 17.28 15.38 37.12
CA ARG A 261 18.66 14.94 37.39
C ARG A 261 18.69 13.45 37.67
#